data_AF-A0A951DQY9-F1
#
_entry.id   AF-A0A951DQY9-F1
#
_cell.length_a   1.000
_cell.length_b   1.000
_cell.length_c   1.000
_cell.angle_alpha   90.00
_cell.angle_beta   90.00
_cell.angle_gamma   90.00
#
_symmetry.space_group_name_H-M   'P 1'
#
loop_
_entity.id
_entity.type
_entity.pdbx_description
1 polymer ?
#
loop_
_entity_poly.entity_id
_entity_poly.type
_entity_poly.pdbx_seq_one_letter_code
_entity_poly.pdbx_strand_id
1 'polypeptide(L)'
;MRLLTLAALLLTLFLAALDQTIVATALPRITAEFGDMSHYAWVTTAYLLSSTIMVPIAARLSDQLGRKPLLLGGSLAFLVTSLMCAQAQDFSQLIGARVLQGIGGGAITAAVFATVPTLFSPQGRAR
;
A
#
# COMPACT_ATOMS: atom_id res chain seq x y z
N MET A 1 -17.42 18.88 -3.66
CA MET A 1 -16.25 18.21 -4.28
C MET A 1 -15.15 17.85 -3.29
N ARG A 2 -14.70 18.75 -2.39
CA ARG A 2 -13.62 18.46 -1.42
C ARG A 2 -13.87 17.22 -0.53
N LEU A 3 -15.10 17.03 -0.03
CA LEU A 3 -15.45 15.84 0.77
C LEU A 3 -15.35 14.52 -0.03
N LEU A 4 -15.74 14.53 -1.31
CA LEU A 4 -15.66 13.34 -2.16
C LEU A 4 -14.20 12.95 -2.42
N THR A 5 -13.33 13.92 -2.67
CA THR A 5 -11.89 13.69 -2.83
C THR A 5 -11.29 13.15 -1.54
N LEU A 6 -11.64 13.74 -0.39
CA LEU A 6 -11.18 13.25 0.91
C LEU A 6 -11.64 11.81 1.17
N ALA A 7 -12.92 11.52 0.93
CA ALA A 7 -13.47 10.18 1.09
C ALA A 7 -12.74 9.16 0.20
N ALA A 8 -12.46 9.51 -1.06
CA ALA A 8 -11.70 8.65 -1.97
C ALA A 8 -10.27 8.39 -1.46
N LEU A 9 -9.56 9.43 -1.00
CA LEU A 9 -8.21 9.31 -0.44
C LEU A 9 -8.21 8.40 0.80
N LEU A 10 -9.15 8.61 1.72
CA LEU A 10 -9.29 7.80 2.93
C LEU A 10 -9.65 6.36 2.60
N LEU A 11 -10.50 6.12 1.60
CA LEU A 11 -10.84 4.76 1.15
C LEU A 11 -9.62 4.03 0.57
N THR A 12 -8.79 4.72 -0.22
CA THR A 12 -7.55 4.12 -0.74
C THR A 12 -6.52 3.85 0.36
N LEU A 13 -6.40 4.73 1.35
CA LEU A 13 -5.54 4.50 2.51
C LEU A 13 -6.04 3.34 3.36
N PHE A 14 -7.36 3.27 3.57
CA PHE A 14 -8.00 2.18 4.27
C PHE A 14 -7.76 0.84 3.58
N LEU A 15 -7.85 0.78 2.25
CA LEU A 15 -7.54 -0.42 1.48
C LEU A 15 -6.11 -0.94 1.77
N ALA A 16 -5.12 -0.03 1.78
CA ALA A 16 -3.74 -0.39 2.08
C ALA A 16 -3.53 -0.84 3.54
N ALA A 17 -4.25 -0.24 4.49
CA ALA A 17 -4.20 -0.63 5.90
C ALA A 17 -4.87 -1.99 6.16
N LEU A 18 -6.03 -2.21 5.53
CA LEU A 18 -6.82 -3.43 5.67
C LEU A 18 -6.07 -4.66 5.17
N ASP A 19 -5.25 -4.55 4.13
CA ASP A 19 -4.39 -5.64 3.64
C ASP A 19 -3.45 -6.18 4.72
N GLN A 20 -2.83 -5.30 5.52
CA GLN A 20 -1.96 -5.75 6.61
C GLN A 20 -2.74 -6.54 7.66
N THR A 21 -3.98 -6.14 7.94
CA THR A 21 -4.86 -6.86 8.86
C THR A 21 -5.29 -8.21 8.28
N ILE A 22 -5.63 -8.28 6.99
CA ILE A 22 -5.96 -9.55 6.31
C ILE A 22 -4.77 -10.50 6.40
N VAL A 23 -3.58 -10.05 6.04
CA VAL A 23 -2.39 -10.91 6.03
C VAL A 23 -2.08 -11.39 7.44
N ALA A 24 -2.13 -10.52 8.46
CA ALA A 24 -1.87 -10.93 9.84
C ALA A 24 -2.84 -12.02 10.35
N THR A 25 -4.10 -11.99 9.91
CA THR A 25 -5.11 -12.99 10.30
C THR A 25 -5.04 -14.28 9.47
N ALA A 26 -4.65 -14.19 8.21
CA ALA A 26 -4.52 -15.34 7.31
C ALA A 26 -3.19 -16.09 7.48
N LEU A 27 -2.14 -15.41 7.93
CA LEU A 27 -0.78 -15.96 7.96
C LEU A 27 -0.63 -17.26 8.77
N PRO A 28 -1.28 -17.47 9.93
CA PRO A 28 -1.23 -18.75 10.63
C PRO A 28 -1.74 -19.92 9.79
N ARG A 29 -2.80 -19.70 8.99
CA ARG A 29 -3.36 -20.72 8.10
C ARG A 29 -2.44 -20.99 6.90
N ILE A 30 -1.90 -19.93 6.28
CA ILE A 30 -0.92 -20.04 5.19
C ILE A 30 0.30 -20.85 5.65
N THR A 31 0.77 -20.60 6.86
CA THR A 31 1.92 -21.30 7.45
C THR A 31 1.62 -22.78 7.69
N ALA A 32 0.40 -23.12 8.12
CA ALA A 32 -0.04 -24.50 8.28
C ALA A 32 -0.13 -25.26 6.94
N GLU A 33 -0.53 -24.59 5.86
CA GLU A 33 -0.56 -25.17 4.51
C GLU A 33 0.83 -25.32 3.90
N PHE A 34 1.72 -24.34 4.09
CA PHE A 34 3.07 -24.35 3.49
C PHE A 34 4.09 -25.16 4.30
N GLY A 35 3.84 -25.39 5.59
CA GLY A 35 4.65 -26.27 6.44
C GLY A 35 6.03 -25.71 6.85
N ASP A 36 6.36 -24.47 6.48
CA ASP A 36 7.64 -23.81 6.79
C ASP A 36 7.43 -22.50 7.56
N MET A 37 7.98 -22.39 8.77
CA MET A 37 7.89 -21.16 9.58
C MET A 37 9.04 -20.18 9.35
N SER A 38 10.13 -20.59 8.69
CA SER A 38 11.35 -19.78 8.56
C SER A 38 11.10 -18.45 7.83
N HIS A 39 10.08 -18.44 6.97
CA HIS A 39 9.70 -17.31 6.14
C HIS A 39 8.50 -16.50 6.67
N TYR A 40 7.90 -16.90 7.80
CA TYR A 40 6.73 -16.26 8.40
C TYR A 40 6.92 -14.74 8.57
N ALA A 41 8.02 -14.33 9.20
CA ALA A 41 8.29 -12.92 9.49
C ALA A 41 8.56 -12.09 8.22
N TRP A 42 9.02 -12.74 7.14
CA TRP A 42 9.35 -12.06 5.89
C TRP A 42 8.13 -11.61 5.11
N VAL A 43 6.97 -12.24 5.27
CA VAL A 43 5.73 -11.87 4.56
C VAL A 43 5.31 -10.43 4.87
N THR A 44 5.40 -10.01 6.14
CA THR A 44 5.10 -8.63 6.56
C THR A 44 6.29 -7.72 6.35
N THR A 45 7.50 -8.18 6.70
CA THR A 45 8.73 -7.38 6.60
C THR A 45 9.01 -6.93 5.17
N ALA A 46 8.85 -7.81 4.18
CA ALA A 46 9.10 -7.50 2.78
C ALA A 46 8.16 -6.42 2.23
N TYR A 47 6.88 -6.47 2.62
CA TYR A 47 5.91 -5.43 2.28
C TYR A 47 6.29 -4.09 2.92
N LEU A 48 6.61 -4.07 4.21
CA LEU A 48 6.96 -2.84 4.91
C LEU A 48 8.25 -2.23 4.35
N LEU A 49 9.28 -3.05 4.12
CA LEU A 49 10.56 -2.61 3.59
C LEU A 49 10.40 -1.94 2.21
N SER A 50 9.72 -2.63 1.28
CA SER A 50 9.48 -2.10 -0.06
C SER A 50 8.57 -0.86 -0.04
N SER A 51 7.54 -0.85 0.81
CA SER A 51 6.67 0.31 1.00
C SER A 51 7.44 1.53 1.51
N THR A 52 8.29 1.36 2.53
CA THR A 52 9.14 2.43 3.07
C THR A 52 10.11 2.97 2.02
N ILE A 53 10.75 2.10 1.24
CA ILE A 53 11.63 2.53 0.13
C ILE A 53 10.83 3.30 -0.93
N MET A 54 9.58 2.91 -1.18
CA MET A 54 8.76 3.54 -2.19
C MET A 54 8.28 4.94 -1.79
N VAL A 55 8.17 5.28 -0.50
CA VAL A 55 7.71 6.61 -0.05
C VAL A 55 8.50 7.78 -0.68
N PRO A 56 9.84 7.88 -0.57
CA PRO A 56 10.59 8.98 -1.19
C PRO A 56 10.54 8.94 -2.73
N ILE A 57 10.48 7.75 -3.32
CA ILE A 57 10.37 7.59 -4.78
C ILE A 57 9.03 8.13 -5.27
N ALA A 58 7.95 7.77 -4.58
CA ALA A 58 6.59 8.23 -4.84
C ALA A 58 6.46 9.74 -4.65
N ALA A 59 7.14 10.33 -3.66
CA ALA A 59 7.21 11.78 -3.52
C ALA A 59 7.80 12.45 -4.78
N ARG A 60 8.96 11.98 -5.23
CA ARG A 60 9.60 12.50 -6.46
C ARG A 60 8.78 12.24 -7.73
N LEU A 61 8.09 11.10 -7.82
CA LEU A 61 7.20 10.79 -8.94
C LEU A 61 5.95 11.66 -8.91
N SER A 62 5.41 11.96 -7.73
CA SER A 62 4.26 12.83 -7.55
C SER A 62 4.55 14.24 -8.05
N ASP A 63 5.77 14.74 -7.85
CA ASP A 63 6.17 16.07 -8.31
C ASP A 63 6.25 16.17 -9.84
N GLN A 64 6.60 15.07 -10.51
CA GLN A 64 6.75 15.01 -11.97
C GLN A 64 5.45 14.67 -12.70
N LEU A 65 4.71 13.66 -12.21
CA LEU A 65 3.52 13.11 -12.87
C LEU A 65 2.22 13.68 -12.31
N GLY A 66 2.29 14.37 -11.17
CA GLY A 66 1.13 14.78 -10.40
C GLY A 66 0.58 13.67 -9.50
N ARG A 67 -0.27 14.08 -8.55
CA ARG A 67 -0.77 13.23 -7.46
C ARG A 67 -1.82 12.21 -7.91
N LYS A 68 -2.70 12.60 -8.85
CA LYS A 68 -3.80 11.75 -9.32
C LYS A 68 -3.30 10.51 -10.08
N PRO A 69 -2.39 10.62 -11.07
CA PRO A 69 -1.85 9.46 -11.76
C PRO A 69 -1.10 8.52 -10.82
N LEU A 70 -0.35 9.06 -9.86
CA LEU A 70 0.35 8.26 -8.86
C LEU A 70 -0.61 7.45 -7.98
N LEU A 71 -1.70 8.06 -7.50
CA LEU A 71 -2.68 7.38 -6.67
C LEU A 71 -3.43 6.27 -7.43
N LEU A 72 -3.83 6.53 -8.67
CA LEU A 72 -4.50 5.54 -9.52
C LEU A 72 -3.56 4.42 -9.95
N GLY A 73 -2.34 4.75 -10.36
CA GLY A 73 -1.30 3.78 -10.74
C GLY A 73 -0.88 2.91 -9.56
N GLY A 74 -0.67 3.51 -8.38
CA GLY A 74 -0.39 2.79 -7.14
C GLY A 74 -1.52 1.85 -6.74
N SER A 75 -2.78 2.30 -6.87
CA SER A 75 -3.97 1.48 -6.59
C SER A 75 -4.10 0.29 -7.55
N LEU A 76 -3.87 0.50 -8.85
CA LEU A 76 -3.88 -0.59 -9.84
C LEU A 76 -2.75 -1.59 -9.58
N ALA A 77 -1.52 -1.11 -9.34
CA ALA A 77 -0.39 -1.96 -8.99
C ALA A 77 -0.67 -2.79 -7.73
N PHE A 78 -1.26 -2.16 -6.70
CA PHE A 78 -1.68 -2.83 -5.48
C PHE A 78 -2.70 -3.93 -5.75
N LEU A 79 -3.74 -3.67 -6.54
CA LEU A 79 -4.76 -4.68 -6.87
C LEU A 79 -4.18 -5.87 -7.66
N VAL A 80 -3.35 -5.60 -8.67
CA VAL A 80 -2.72 -6.65 -9.48
C VAL A 80 -1.82 -7.53 -8.63
N THR A 81 -1.01 -6.93 -7.76
CA THR A 81 -0.11 -7.66 -6.88
C THR A 81 -0.85 -8.39 -5.76
N SER A 82 -1.98 -7.88 -5.26
CA SER A 82 -2.87 -8.62 -4.36
C SER A 82 -3.37 -9.93 -4.97
N LEU A 83 -3.69 -9.94 -6.27
CA LEU A 83 -4.07 -11.16 -6.99
C LEU A 83 -2.89 -12.13 -7.12
N MET A 84 -1.66 -11.63 -7.20
CA MET A 84 -0.46 -12.47 -7.17
C MET A 84 -0.26 -13.08 -5.78
N CYS A 85 -0.47 -12.32 -4.69
CA CYS A 85 -0.43 -12.84 -3.33
C CYS A 85 -1.46 -13.97 -3.12
N ALA A 86 -2.66 -13.83 -3.67
CA ALA A 86 -3.72 -14.83 -3.55
C ALA A 86 -3.43 -16.15 -4.31
N GLN A 87 -2.52 -16.12 -5.29
CA GLN A 87 -2.14 -17.28 -6.09
C GLN A 87 -0.80 -17.90 -5.66
N ALA A 88 -0.15 -17.36 -4.64
CA ALA A 88 1.14 -17.86 -4.17
C ALA A 88 1.03 -19.30 -3.66
N GLN A 89 1.93 -20.16 -4.13
CA GLN A 89 1.95 -21.59 -3.77
C GLN A 89 2.97 -21.93 -2.68
N ASP A 90 3.87 -21.00 -2.40
CA ASP A 90 4.93 -21.13 -1.40
C ASP A 90 5.29 -19.77 -0.80
N PHE A 91 6.08 -19.78 0.27
CA PHE A 91 6.51 -18.55 0.94
C PHE A 91 7.37 -17.63 0.06
N SER A 92 8.18 -18.18 -0.84
CA SER A 92 9.08 -17.36 -1.67
C SER A 92 8.28 -16.55 -2.68
N GLN A 93 7.29 -17.17 -3.33
CA GLN A 93 6.35 -16.50 -4.22
C GLN A 93 5.52 -15.46 -3.47
N LEU A 94 5.03 -15.81 -2.27
CA LEU A 94 4.27 -14.88 -1.44
C LEU A 94 5.13 -13.66 -1.05
N ILE A 95 6.35 -13.87 -0.59
CA ILE A 95 7.29 -12.79 -0.24
C ILE A 95 7.57 -11.91 -1.47
N GLY A 96 7.84 -12.50 -2.63
CA GLY A 96 8.05 -11.76 -3.87
C GLY A 96 6.84 -10.91 -4.24
N ALA A 97 5.62 -11.47 -4.16
CA ALA A 97 4.39 -10.73 -4.37
C ALA A 97 4.20 -9.60 -3.35
N ARG A 98 4.58 -9.82 -2.08
CA ARG A 98 4.52 -8.80 -1.01
C ARG A 98 5.48 -7.64 -1.24
N VAL A 99 6.67 -7.89 -1.80
CA VAL A 99 7.60 -6.82 -2.23
C VAL A 99 6.93 -5.96 -3.30
N LEU A 100 6.33 -6.58 -4.32
CA LEU A 100 5.65 -5.85 -5.39
C LEU A 100 4.42 -5.08 -4.87
N GLN A 101 3.68 -5.69 -3.95
CA GLN A 101 2.50 -5.09 -3.32
C GLN A 101 2.86 -3.89 -2.43
N GLY A 102 3.99 -3.97 -1.72
CA GLY A 102 4.50 -2.88 -0.90
C GLY A 102 4.87 -1.64 -1.72
N ILE A 103 5.34 -1.80 -2.97
CA ILE A 103 5.52 -0.67 -3.91
C ILE A 103 4.18 0.04 -4.15
N GLY A 104 3.11 -0.70 -4.44
CA GLY A 104 1.77 -0.12 -4.60
C GLY A 104 1.27 0.58 -3.31
N GLY A 105 1.40 -0.10 -2.17
CA GLY A 105 0.96 0.42 -0.87
C GLY A 105 1.71 1.67 -0.41
N GLY A 106 3.02 1.71 -0.64
CA GLY A 106 3.87 2.87 -0.36
C GLY A 106 3.53 4.07 -1.25
N ALA A 107 3.28 3.84 -2.54
CA ALA A 107 2.83 4.88 -3.47
C ALA A 107 1.47 5.46 -3.09
N ILE A 108 0.50 4.62 -2.72
CA ILE A 108 -0.82 5.06 -2.23
C ILE A 108 -0.65 5.92 -0.97
N THR A 109 0.09 5.42 0.02
CA THR A 109 0.28 6.10 1.31
C THR A 109 0.93 7.46 1.13
N ALA A 110 2.01 7.53 0.34
CA ALA A 110 2.70 8.77 0.03
C ALA A 110 1.80 9.77 -0.71
N ALA A 111 1.06 9.31 -1.73
CA ALA A 111 0.13 10.15 -2.49
C ALA A 111 -1.00 10.71 -1.62
N VAL A 112 -1.57 9.90 -0.73
CA VAL A 112 -2.61 10.34 0.22
C VAL A 112 -2.08 11.40 1.16
N PHE A 113 -0.95 11.15 1.84
CA PHE A 113 -0.39 12.12 2.79
C PHE A 113 0.11 13.41 2.14
N ALA A 114 0.56 13.35 0.88
CA ALA A 114 0.87 14.56 0.12
C ALA A 114 -0.40 15.35 -0.27
N THR A 115 -1.50 14.65 -0.58
CA THR A 115 -2.73 15.27 -1.13
C THR A 115 -3.62 15.88 -0.06
N VAL A 116 -3.82 15.21 1.08
CA VAL A 116 -4.73 15.67 2.14
C VAL A 116 -4.45 17.11 2.58
N PRO A 117 -3.20 17.54 2.88
CA PRO A 117 -2.92 18.92 3.30
C PRO A 117 -3.32 19.98 2.27
N THR A 118 -3.32 19.65 0.98
CA THR A 118 -3.69 20.62 -0.07
C THR A 118 -5.18 20.80 -0.25
N LEU A 119 -6.00 19.87 0.26
CA LEU A 119 -7.46 20.02 0.27
C LEU A 119 -7.92 21.05 1.31
N PHE A 120 -7.09 21.29 2.32
CA PHE A 120 -7.34 22.21 3.42
C PHE A 120 -6.26 23.29 3.42
N SER A 121 -6.40 24.30 2.57
CA SER A 121 -5.50 25.46 2.57
C SER A 121 -5.47 26.15 3.96
N PRO A 122 -4.38 26.84 4.33
CA PRO A 122 -4.21 27.47 5.66
C PRO A 122 -5.25 28.55 6.04
N GLN A 123 -6.15 28.92 5.12
CA GLN A 123 -7.12 30.00 5.29
C GLN A 123 -8.20 29.72 6.36
N GLY A 124 -8.29 28.50 6.87
CA GLY A 124 -9.15 28.12 8.01
C GLY A 124 -8.45 28.04 9.37
N ARG A 125 -7.13 28.28 9.46
CA ARG A 125 -6.38 28.25 10.74
C ARG A 125 -6.29 29.62 11.44
N ALA A 126 -6.83 30.67 10.82
CA ALA A 126 -6.79 32.05 11.32
C ALA A 126 -8.17 32.58 11.73
N ARG A 127 -9.06 31.72 12.25
CA ARG A 127 -10.24 32.16 13.00
C ARG A 127 -10.50 31.24 14.17
#